data_AF-A0A432V1H3-F1
#
_entry.id   AF-A0A432V1H3-F1
#
_cell.length_a   1.000
_cell.length_b   1.000
_cell.length_c   1.000
_cell.angle_alpha   90.00
_cell.angle_beta   90.00
_cell.angle_gamma   90.00
#
_symmetry.space_group_name_H-M   'P 1'
#
loop_
_entity.id
_entity.type
_entity.pdbx_description
1 polymer ?
#
loop_
_entity_poly.entity_id
_entity_poly.type
_entity_poly.pdbx_seq_one_letter_code
_entity_poly.pdbx_strand_id
1 'polypeptide(L)'
;MDKVIIALFAFLGGAVFQNYRAARSEEGALINEHIKDIEKFSDAAQSYWLKTPKDEEEEAASAARVRVAHAGTTFLYEDISRICAARCDRYQKGMKALYHSATGGAFESAKRNMDAERAMATADCAAKLIHTLRVSRSDLLSIRHMARVIKWWFQELWRNHGPKP
;
A
#
# COMPACT_ATOMS: atom_id res chain seq x y z
N MET A 1 -36.32 15.58 -29.02
CA MET A 1 -35.15 16.09 -28.27
C MET A 1 -34.89 15.27 -27.02
N ASP A 2 -35.91 14.90 -26.24
CA ASP A 2 -35.77 14.18 -24.96
C ASP A 2 -34.99 12.86 -25.04
N LYS A 3 -35.21 12.05 -26.09
CA LYS A 3 -34.47 10.78 -26.28
C LYS A 3 -32.97 10.98 -26.52
N VAL A 4 -32.59 12.07 -27.19
CA VAL A 4 -31.18 12.41 -27.47
C VAL A 4 -30.51 12.89 -26.18
N ILE A 5 -31.22 13.69 -25.38
CA ILE A 5 -30.75 14.17 -24.08
C ILE A 5 -30.56 12.98 -23.12
N ILE A 6 -31.53 12.05 -23.03
CA ILE A 6 -31.42 10.84 -22.19
C ILE A 6 -30.25 9.96 -22.65
N ALA A 7 -30.08 9.76 -23.96
CA ALA A 7 -28.96 8.99 -24.51
C ALA A 7 -27.60 9.62 -24.17
N LEU A 8 -27.49 10.95 -24.26
CA LEU A 8 -26.29 11.70 -23.87
C LEU A 8 -25.98 11.54 -22.37
N PHE A 9 -26.97 11.67 -21.49
CA PHE A 9 -26.78 11.44 -20.06
C PHE A 9 -26.36 10.01 -19.73
N ALA A 10 -26.97 9.01 -20.38
CA ALA A 10 -26.60 7.61 -20.19
C ALA A 10 -25.17 7.34 -20.67
N PHE A 11 -24.77 7.91 -21.82
CA PHE A 11 -23.42 7.78 -22.35
C PHE A 11 -22.38 8.43 -21.44
N LEU A 12 -22.61 9.67 -21.02
CA LEU A 12 -21.70 10.40 -20.11
C LEU A 12 -21.61 9.68 -18.75
N GLY A 13 -22.74 9.23 -18.19
CA GLY A 13 -22.78 8.46 -16.96
C GLY A 13 -21.99 7.15 -17.08
N GLY A 14 -22.13 6.44 -18.20
CA GLY A 14 -21.38 5.23 -18.51
C GLY A 14 -19.87 5.48 -18.60
N ALA A 15 -19.46 6.53 -19.31
CA ALA A 15 -18.05 6.90 -19.45
C ALA A 15 -17.41 7.27 -18.10
N VAL A 16 -18.09 8.07 -17.28
CA VAL A 16 -17.62 8.42 -15.93
C VAL A 16 -17.50 7.18 -15.05
N PHE A 17 -18.48 6.29 -15.10
CA PHE A 17 -18.46 5.04 -14.34
C PHE A 17 -17.31 4.12 -14.76
N GLN A 18 -17.07 4.00 -16.07
CA GLN A 18 -15.96 3.21 -16.60
C GLN A 18 -14.60 3.78 -16.18
N ASN A 19 -14.40 5.09 -16.30
CA ASN A 19 -13.17 5.74 -15.86
C ASN A 19 -12.94 5.58 -14.36
N TYR A 20 -14.00 5.73 -13.54
CA TYR A 20 -13.92 5.47 -12.11
C TYR A 20 -13.47 4.04 -11.80
N ARG A 21 -14.08 3.05 -12.46
CA ARG A 21 -13.73 1.64 -12.26
C ARG A 21 -12.29 1.35 -12.71
N ALA A 22 -11.85 1.95 -13.82
CA ALA A 22 -10.48 1.80 -14.30
C ALA A 22 -9.46 2.35 -13.30
N ALA A 23 -9.66 3.57 -12.78
CA ALA A 23 -8.80 4.17 -11.78
C ALA A 23 -8.72 3.33 -10.48
N ARG A 24 -9.86 2.81 -10.00
CA ARG A 24 -9.86 1.92 -8.82
C ARG A 24 -9.19 0.57 -9.08
N SER A 25 -9.25 0.07 -10.32
CA SER A 25 -8.52 -1.14 -10.71
C SER A 25 -7.02 -0.92 -10.68
N GLU A 26 -6.56 0.24 -11.13
CA GLU A 26 -5.14 0.63 -11.10
C GLU A 26 -4.63 0.76 -9.67
N GLU A 27 -5.34 1.48 -8.80
CA GLU A 27 -5.01 1.55 -7.36
C GLU A 27 -4.97 0.17 -6.70
N GLY A 28 -5.88 -0.73 -7.07
CA GLY A 28 -5.87 -2.12 -6.60
C GLY A 28 -4.66 -2.92 -7.08
N ALA A 29 -4.18 -2.65 -8.30
CA ALA A 29 -2.97 -3.25 -8.84
C ALA A 29 -1.72 -2.74 -8.11
N LEU A 30 -1.63 -1.43 -7.86
CA LEU A 30 -0.53 -0.82 -7.07
C LEU A 30 -0.44 -1.41 -5.67
N ILE A 31 -1.57 -1.62 -4.98
CA ILE A 31 -1.57 -2.30 -3.68
C ILE A 31 -0.97 -3.71 -3.78
N ASN A 32 -1.33 -4.47 -4.81
CA ASN A 32 -0.83 -5.84 -4.96
C ASN A 32 0.67 -5.87 -5.26
N GLU A 33 1.16 -4.95 -6.06
CA GLU A 33 2.59 -4.78 -6.32
C GLU A 33 3.33 -4.45 -5.01
N HIS A 34 2.82 -3.47 -4.26
CA HIS A 34 3.43 -3.09 -2.99
C HIS A 34 3.39 -4.22 -1.94
N ILE A 35 2.33 -5.03 -1.89
CA ILE A 35 2.29 -6.23 -1.06
C ILE A 35 3.43 -7.18 -1.41
N LYS A 36 3.69 -7.43 -2.69
CA LYS A 36 4.80 -8.30 -3.13
C LYS A 36 6.16 -7.74 -2.73
N ASP A 37 6.33 -6.43 -2.78
CA ASP A 37 7.59 -5.80 -2.38
C ASP A 37 7.80 -5.88 -0.86
N ILE A 38 6.73 -5.75 -0.06
CA ILE A 38 6.76 -6.00 1.38
C ILE A 38 7.11 -7.46 1.68
N GLU A 39 6.52 -8.42 0.96
CA GLU A 39 6.84 -9.86 1.10
C GLU A 39 8.33 -10.11 0.81
N LYS A 40 8.84 -9.61 -0.32
CA LYS A 40 10.28 -9.72 -0.67
C LYS A 40 11.19 -9.09 0.40
N PHE A 41 10.82 -7.92 0.91
CA PHE A 41 11.59 -7.25 1.96
C PHE A 41 11.59 -8.04 3.26
N SER A 42 10.42 -8.54 3.68
CA SER A 42 10.28 -9.42 4.84
C SER A 42 11.10 -10.70 4.69
N ASP A 43 11.09 -11.33 3.52
CA ASP A 43 11.83 -12.57 3.26
C ASP A 43 13.34 -12.35 3.26
N ALA A 44 13.80 -11.26 2.66
CA ALA A 44 15.21 -10.87 2.70
C ALA A 44 15.67 -10.60 4.14
N ALA A 45 14.88 -9.86 4.92
CA ALA A 45 15.19 -9.54 6.30
C ALA A 45 15.16 -10.78 7.21
N GLN A 46 14.18 -11.67 7.06
CA GLN A 46 14.16 -12.94 7.80
C GLN A 46 15.37 -13.80 7.45
N SER A 47 15.70 -13.93 6.16
CA SER A 47 16.86 -14.70 5.71
C SER A 47 18.17 -14.14 6.25
N TYR A 48 18.27 -12.81 6.36
CA TYR A 48 19.38 -12.13 7.01
C TYR A 48 19.44 -12.56 8.49
N TRP A 49 18.40 -12.33 9.28
CA TRP A 49 18.41 -12.58 10.73
C TRP A 49 18.52 -14.06 11.11
N LEU A 50 18.03 -14.99 10.29
CA LEU A 50 18.11 -16.44 10.51
C LEU A 50 19.46 -17.06 10.12
N LYS A 51 20.42 -16.26 9.65
CA LYS A 51 21.72 -16.74 9.20
C LYS A 51 22.84 -16.04 9.96
N THR A 52 23.77 -16.83 10.48
CA THR A 52 25.07 -16.34 10.97
C THR A 52 26.02 -16.21 9.77
N PRO A 53 26.58 -15.02 9.48
CA PRO A 53 27.54 -14.86 8.40
C PRO A 53 28.87 -15.57 8.73
N LYS A 54 29.52 -16.13 7.71
CA LYS A 54 30.84 -16.76 7.86
C LYS A 54 31.98 -15.74 7.84
N ASP A 55 31.79 -14.67 7.08
CA ASP A 55 32.76 -13.59 6.86
C ASP A 55 32.04 -12.25 6.61
N GLU A 56 32.84 -11.18 6.54
CA GLU A 56 32.33 -9.81 6.35
C GLU A 56 31.72 -9.59 4.95
N GLU A 57 32.19 -10.31 3.93
CA GLU A 57 31.68 -10.19 2.56
C GLU A 57 30.25 -10.76 2.47
N GLU A 58 30.01 -11.92 3.07
CA GLU A 58 28.70 -12.54 3.15
C GLU A 58 27.70 -11.70 3.94
N GLU A 59 28.16 -11.04 5.01
CA GLU A 59 27.37 -10.12 5.81
C GLU A 59 26.98 -8.87 5.00
N ALA A 60 27.95 -8.23 4.34
CA ALA A 60 27.72 -7.07 3.50
C ALA A 60 26.76 -7.39 2.33
N ALA A 61 26.95 -8.55 1.68
CA ALA A 61 26.09 -9.00 0.59
C ALA A 61 24.65 -9.25 1.07
N SER A 62 24.48 -9.83 2.26
CA SER A 62 23.16 -10.10 2.84
C SER A 62 22.46 -8.81 3.28
N ALA A 63 23.18 -7.88 3.91
CA ALA A 63 22.65 -6.55 4.27
C ALA A 63 22.26 -5.74 3.03
N ALA A 64 23.08 -5.79 1.97
CA ALA A 64 22.78 -5.13 0.69
C ALA A 64 21.47 -5.64 0.08
N ARG A 65 21.19 -6.96 0.14
CA ARG A 65 19.91 -7.53 -0.32
C ARG A 65 18.72 -6.96 0.45
N VAL A 66 18.85 -6.84 1.78
CA VAL A 66 17.82 -6.23 2.63
C VAL A 66 17.59 -4.77 2.23
N ARG A 67 18.65 -4.00 1.98
CA ARG A 67 18.54 -2.59 1.53
C ARG A 67 17.90 -2.46 0.14
N VAL A 68 18.28 -3.31 -0.81
CA VAL A 68 17.68 -3.30 -2.15
C VAL A 68 16.19 -3.63 -2.07
N ALA A 69 15.81 -4.62 -1.27
CA ALA A 69 14.40 -4.97 -1.08
C ALA A 69 13.63 -3.82 -0.37
N HIS A 70 14.24 -3.17 0.63
CA HIS A 70 13.67 -1.99 1.26
C HIS A 70 13.45 -0.84 0.26
N ALA A 71 14.42 -0.56 -0.61
CA ALA A 71 14.30 0.48 -1.63
C ALA A 71 13.08 0.25 -2.54
N GLY A 72 12.81 -1.01 -2.91
CA GLY A 72 11.59 -1.40 -3.65
C GLY A 72 10.30 -0.94 -2.96
N THR A 73 10.23 -1.05 -1.63
CA THR A 73 9.05 -0.60 -0.86
C THR A 73 8.89 0.91 -0.80
N THR A 74 9.94 1.69 -1.06
CA THR A 74 9.89 3.16 -0.92
C THR A 74 9.26 3.86 -2.12
N PHE A 75 9.36 3.30 -3.33
CA PHE A 75 8.86 3.94 -4.55
C PHE A 75 7.36 4.19 -4.52
N LEU A 76 6.59 3.23 -4.00
CA LEU A 76 5.13 3.31 -3.94
C LEU A 76 4.60 3.88 -2.61
N TYR A 77 5.48 4.27 -1.69
CA TYR A 77 5.08 4.60 -0.31
C TYR A 77 4.03 5.72 -0.24
N GLU A 78 4.28 6.84 -0.93
CA GLU A 78 3.39 8.01 -0.90
C GLU A 78 2.03 7.71 -1.56
N ASP A 79 2.04 7.01 -2.70
CA ASP A 79 0.82 6.68 -3.42
C ASP A 79 -0.03 5.69 -2.63
N ILE A 80 0.58 4.65 -2.05
CA ILE A 80 -0.12 3.69 -1.19
C ILE A 80 -0.65 4.37 0.08
N SER A 81 0.13 5.27 0.68
CA SER A 81 -0.31 6.05 1.83
C SER A 81 -1.59 6.85 1.51
N ARG A 82 -1.65 7.45 0.31
CA ARG A 82 -2.84 8.15 -0.19
C ARG A 82 -4.02 7.22 -0.42
N ILE A 83 -3.78 6.07 -1.08
CA ILE A 83 -4.80 5.06 -1.36
C ILE A 83 -5.41 4.49 -0.06
N CYS A 84 -4.60 4.32 0.99
CA CYS A 84 -5.07 3.85 2.29
C CYS A 84 -6.01 4.85 3.00
N ALA A 85 -6.02 6.13 2.61
CA ALA A 85 -6.90 7.18 3.12
C ALA A 85 -7.07 7.16 4.66
N ALA A 86 -8.24 6.76 5.16
CA ALA A 86 -8.53 6.68 6.60
C ALA A 86 -7.59 5.74 7.39
N ARG A 87 -6.86 4.84 6.71
CA ARG A 87 -5.89 3.92 7.31
C ARG A 87 -4.44 4.33 7.05
N CYS A 88 -4.20 5.51 6.48
CA CYS A 88 -2.87 6.07 6.19
C CYS A 88 -1.94 5.99 7.41
N ASP A 89 -2.37 6.49 8.57
CA ASP A 89 -1.54 6.46 9.80
C ASP A 89 -1.14 5.04 10.21
N ARG A 90 -2.07 4.07 10.10
CA ARG A 90 -1.78 2.66 10.39
C ARG A 90 -0.78 2.07 9.40
N TYR A 91 -0.91 2.38 8.12
CA TYR A 91 0.03 1.97 7.09
C TYR A 91 1.43 2.55 7.35
N GLN A 92 1.53 3.86 7.57
CA GLN A 92 2.81 4.53 7.81
C GLN A 92 3.51 4.03 9.08
N LYS A 93 2.75 3.83 10.18
CA LYS A 93 3.29 3.22 11.41
C LYS A 93 3.74 1.78 11.18
N GLY A 94 2.97 1.00 10.42
CA GLY A 94 3.32 -0.37 10.06
C GLY A 94 4.61 -0.46 9.25
N MET A 95 4.78 0.41 8.24
CA MET A 95 6.01 0.52 7.46
C MET A 95 7.22 0.87 8.32
N LYS A 96 7.09 1.86 9.22
CA LYS A 96 8.17 2.23 10.16
C LYS A 96 8.52 1.09 11.11
N ALA A 97 7.53 0.37 11.63
CA ALA A 97 7.74 -0.78 12.50
C ALA A 97 8.45 -1.92 11.76
N LEU A 98 8.02 -2.22 10.52
CA LEU A 98 8.66 -3.22 9.67
C LEU A 98 10.12 -2.87 9.36
N TYR A 99 10.40 -1.61 9.02
CA TYR A 99 11.76 -1.15 8.80
C TYR A 99 12.61 -1.31 10.07
N HIS A 100 12.09 -0.85 11.21
CA HIS A 100 12.79 -0.93 12.48
C HIS A 100 13.08 -2.38 12.92
N SER A 101 12.15 -3.31 12.71
CA SER A 101 12.40 -4.73 13.00
C SER A 101 13.45 -5.31 12.04
N ALA A 102 13.36 -4.97 10.75
CA ALA A 102 14.24 -5.51 9.72
C ALA A 102 15.68 -4.99 9.80
N THR A 103 15.91 -3.72 10.17
CA THR A 103 17.25 -3.08 10.12
C THR A 103 17.74 -2.55 11.47
N GLY A 104 17.07 -2.87 12.58
CA GLY A 104 17.50 -2.46 13.92
C GLY A 104 18.60 -3.36 14.51
N GLY A 105 19.02 -3.06 15.74
CA GLY A 105 19.98 -3.89 16.50
C GLY A 105 21.38 -3.88 15.88
N ALA A 106 21.94 -5.07 15.69
CA ALA A 106 23.28 -5.28 15.12
C ALA A 106 23.26 -5.41 13.58
N PHE A 107 22.32 -4.76 12.91
CA PHE A 107 22.28 -4.72 11.45
C PHE A 107 23.59 -4.15 10.91
N GLU A 108 24.15 -4.76 9.88
CA GLU A 108 25.47 -4.44 9.28
C GLU A 108 26.67 -4.61 10.24
N SER A 109 26.49 -5.29 11.36
CA SER A 109 27.60 -5.58 12.27
C SER A 109 28.35 -6.85 11.83
N ALA A 110 29.66 -6.73 11.63
CA ALA A 110 30.58 -7.77 11.13
C ALA A 110 30.58 -9.11 11.90
N LYS A 111 29.98 -9.17 13.10
CA LYS A 111 29.93 -10.36 13.95
C LYS A 111 28.54 -10.59 14.55
N ARG A 112 27.48 -10.20 13.84
CA ARG A 112 26.12 -10.45 14.37
C ARG A 112 25.88 -11.96 14.49
N ASN A 113 25.14 -12.33 15.52
CA ASN A 113 24.60 -13.68 15.64
C ASN A 113 23.23 -13.74 14.99
N MET A 114 22.77 -14.97 14.76
CA MET A 114 21.38 -15.24 14.42
C MET A 114 20.43 -14.64 15.47
N ASP A 115 19.37 -13.97 15.02
CA ASP A 115 18.34 -13.34 15.86
C ASP A 115 16.96 -13.79 15.38
N ALA A 116 16.51 -14.94 15.88
CA ALA A 116 15.23 -15.53 15.50
C ALA A 116 14.03 -14.69 15.96
N GLU A 117 14.15 -14.00 17.10
CA GLU A 117 13.08 -13.13 17.61
C GLU A 117 12.82 -11.98 16.63
N ARG A 118 13.89 -11.37 16.12
CA ARG A 118 13.78 -10.29 15.13
C ARG A 118 13.26 -10.76 13.78
N ALA A 119 13.63 -11.96 13.34
CA ALA A 119 13.03 -12.59 12.16
C ALA A 119 11.51 -12.75 12.31
N MET A 120 11.05 -13.29 13.45
CA MET A 120 9.62 -13.42 13.75
C MET A 120 8.92 -12.07 13.84
N ALA A 121 9.52 -11.09 14.54
CA ALA A 121 8.97 -9.74 14.66
C ALA A 121 8.79 -9.06 13.29
N THR A 122 9.73 -9.29 12.37
CA THR A 122 9.66 -8.79 10.99
C THR A 122 8.51 -9.43 10.23
N ALA A 123 8.36 -10.77 10.31
CA ALA A 123 7.25 -11.48 9.70
C ALA A 123 5.88 -11.01 10.23
N ASP A 124 5.77 -10.80 11.54
CA ASP A 124 4.57 -10.28 12.20
C ASP A 124 4.21 -8.86 11.73
N CYS A 125 5.21 -7.98 11.62
CA CYS A 125 5.02 -6.63 11.11
C CYS A 125 4.54 -6.66 9.65
N ALA A 126 5.17 -7.49 8.80
CA ALA A 126 4.77 -7.67 7.41
C ALA A 126 3.33 -8.20 7.29
N ALA A 127 2.96 -9.22 8.07
CA ALA A 127 1.61 -9.78 8.07
C ALA A 127 0.54 -8.75 8.45
N LYS A 128 0.77 -7.96 9.52
CA LYS A 128 -0.13 -6.89 9.96
C LYS A 128 -0.28 -5.78 8.92
N LEU A 129 0.82 -5.43 8.25
CA LEU A 129 0.85 -4.43 7.19
C LEU A 129 0.11 -4.91 5.93
N ILE A 130 0.41 -6.12 5.46
CA ILE A 130 -0.27 -6.77 4.33
C ILE A 130 -1.78 -6.88 4.59
N HIS A 131 -2.18 -7.24 5.81
CA HIS A 131 -3.60 -7.23 6.18
C HIS A 131 -4.23 -5.84 6.04
N THR A 132 -3.55 -4.78 6.51
CA THR A 132 -4.02 -3.39 6.38
C THR A 132 -4.20 -2.99 4.91
N LEU A 133 -3.28 -3.40 4.05
CA LEU A 133 -3.35 -3.17 2.60
C LEU A 133 -4.49 -3.94 1.94
N ARG A 134 -4.68 -5.23 2.28
CA ARG A 134 -5.79 -6.05 1.77
C ARG A 134 -7.15 -5.49 2.14
N VAL A 135 -7.30 -4.99 3.37
CA VAL A 135 -8.52 -4.31 3.82
C VAL A 135 -8.73 -2.98 3.09
N SER A 136 -7.65 -2.21 2.86
CA SER A 136 -7.74 -0.97 2.08
C SER A 136 -8.18 -1.24 0.64
N ARG A 137 -7.63 -2.29 0.01
CA ARG A 137 -8.01 -2.75 -1.34
C ARG A 137 -9.47 -3.17 -1.43
N SER A 138 -9.99 -3.92 -0.45
CA SER A 138 -11.41 -4.31 -0.45
C SER A 138 -12.35 -3.10 -0.36
N ASP A 139 -11.92 -2.02 0.31
CA ASP A 139 -12.71 -0.80 0.41
C ASP A 139 -12.76 -0.02 -0.91
N LEU A 140 -11.73 -0.10 -1.76
CA LEU A 140 -11.71 0.54 -3.09
C LEU A 140 -12.82 0.00 -3.99
N LEU A 141 -13.11 -1.30 -3.87
CA LEU A 141 -14.13 -1.99 -4.65
C LEU A 141 -15.53 -1.92 -4.03
N SER A 142 -15.66 -1.34 -2.83
CA SER A 142 -16.94 -1.28 -2.12
C SER A 142 -17.90 -0.27 -2.76
N ILE A 143 -19.13 -0.73 -3.05
CA ILE A 143 -20.25 0.11 -3.51
C ILE A 143 -20.52 1.28 -2.55
N ARG A 144 -20.23 1.12 -1.24
CA ARG A 144 -20.35 2.20 -0.24
C ARG A 144 -19.38 3.35 -0.47
N HIS A 145 -18.23 3.10 -1.08
CA HIS A 145 -17.28 4.15 -1.43
C HIS A 145 -17.78 4.91 -2.67
N MET A 146 -18.27 4.18 -3.67
CA MET A 146 -18.88 4.74 -4.87
C MET A 146 -20.10 5.62 -4.53
N ALA A 147 -20.99 5.15 -3.65
CA ALA A 147 -22.15 5.92 -3.18
C ALA A 147 -21.74 7.21 -2.45
N ARG A 148 -20.63 7.20 -1.70
CA ARG A 148 -20.09 8.41 -1.04
C ARG A 148 -19.52 9.41 -2.04
N VAL A 149 -18.78 8.94 -3.04
CA VAL A 149 -18.23 9.80 -4.11
C VAL A 149 -19.36 10.45 -4.91
N ILE A 150 -20.37 9.67 -5.31
CA ILE A 150 -21.55 10.18 -6.00
C ILE A 150 -22.29 11.20 -5.13
N LYS A 151 -22.51 10.89 -3.85
CA LYS A 151 -23.17 11.81 -2.91
C LYS A 151 -22.40 13.12 -2.75
N TRP A 152 -21.07 13.07 -2.63
CA TRP A 152 -20.24 14.27 -2.53
C TRP A 152 -20.32 15.11 -3.80
N TRP A 153 -20.23 14.49 -4.99
CA TRP A 153 -20.40 15.17 -6.27
C TRP A 153 -21.75 15.87 -6.38
N PHE A 154 -22.84 15.20 -6.01
CA PHE A 154 -24.18 15.80 -5.98
C PHE A 154 -24.28 16.98 -4.99
N GLN A 155 -23.65 16.87 -3.82
CA GLN A 155 -23.62 17.95 -2.84
C GLN A 155 -22.83 19.17 -3.34
N GLU A 156 -21.71 18.96 -4.02
CA GLU A 156 -20.90 20.05 -4.57
C GLU A 156 -21.59 20.73 -5.76
N LEU A 157 -22.24 19.95 -6.64
CA LEU A 157 -23.08 20.47 -7.72
C LEU A 157 -24.24 21.32 -7.17
N TRP A 158 -24.91 20.85 -6.13
CA TRP A 158 -25.99 21.59 -5.47
C TRP A 158 -25.49 22.86 -4.79
N ARG A 159 -24.28 22.85 -4.22
CA ARG A 159 -23.68 24.03 -3.60
C ARG A 159 -23.33 25.11 -4.64
N ASN A 160 -22.87 24.71 -5.82
CA ASN A 160 -22.44 25.63 -6.87
C ASN A 160 -23.57 26.13 -7.79
N HIS A 161 -24.64 25.34 -7.95
CA HIS A 161 -25.76 25.64 -8.85
C HIS A 161 -27.13 25.63 -8.19
N GLY A 162 -27.20 25.50 -6.87
CA GLY A 162 -28.44 25.62 -6.11
C GLY A 162 -29.04 27.02 -6.22
N PRO A 163 -30.37 27.15 -6.11
CA PRO A 163 -31.01 28.46 -6.10
C PRO A 163 -30.42 29.29 -4.96
N LYS A 164 -29.79 30.42 -5.30
CA LYS A 164 -29.38 31.40 -4.30
C LYS A 164 -30.67 31.99 -3.71
N PRO A 165 -30.72 32.19 -2.37
CA PRO A 165 -31.87 32.81 -1.72
C PRO A 165 -32.14 34.22 -2.28
#